data_AF-A0A2J8TGK3-F1
#
_entry.id   AF-A0A2J8TGK3-F1
#
_cell.length_a   1.000
_cell.length_b   1.000
_cell.length_c   1.000
_cell.angle_alpha   90.00
_cell.angle_beta   90.00
_cell.angle_gamma   90.00
#
_symmetry.space_group_name_H-M   'P 1'
#
loop_
_entity.id
_entity.type
_entity.pdbx_description
1 polymer ?
#
loop_
_entity_poly.entity_id
_entity_poly.type
_entity_poly.pdbx_seq_one_letter_code
_entity_poly.pdbx_strand_id
1 'polypeptide(L)'
;PESQTLKEHLIDELDYVLVPTEAWNKLLNWYGCVEGQQPIVRKVVEHGLFVKHCKVEVYLLELKLCENSDPTNVLSCHFSKADTIATIEKEMRKLFNIPAERETRLWNKYMSNTYEQLSKLDNTVQDAGLYQGQVLVIEPQNEDGTWPRQTLQSKGPQEMLTQQAVALQNYDNKLVRCIEELCQKQEELCWQIQQEDEKQRLQNEAWLIFCIFSRDGVPPCW
;
A
#
# COMPACT_ATOMS: atom_id res chain seq x y z
N PRO A 1 -14.26 27.60 -7.22
CA PRO A 1 -13.74 26.60 -8.17
C PRO A 1 -13.56 25.27 -7.45
N GLU A 2 -14.37 24.27 -7.78
CA GLU A 2 -14.16 22.90 -7.26
C GLU A 2 -12.76 22.43 -7.68
N SER A 3 -11.97 21.92 -6.73
CA SER A 3 -10.66 21.38 -7.07
C SER A 3 -10.84 20.19 -8.02
N GLN A 4 -10.13 20.17 -9.15
CA GLN A 4 -10.10 19.01 -10.07
C GLN A 4 -9.25 17.85 -9.51
N THR A 5 -9.16 17.75 -8.19
CA THR A 5 -8.51 16.64 -7.49
C THR A 5 -9.39 15.41 -7.65
N LEU A 6 -8.77 14.28 -7.98
CA LEU A 6 -9.47 13.01 -8.08
C LEU A 6 -10.07 12.66 -6.72
N LYS A 7 -11.35 12.27 -6.68
CA LYS A 7 -11.98 11.75 -5.47
C LYS A 7 -11.24 10.49 -5.03
N GLU A 8 -11.16 10.26 -3.73
CA GLU A 8 -10.58 9.03 -3.19
C GLU A 8 -11.52 7.84 -3.40
N HIS A 9 -10.94 6.64 -3.36
CA HIS A 9 -11.68 5.36 -3.35
C HIS A 9 -12.53 5.06 -4.59
N LEU A 10 -12.30 5.72 -5.72
CA LEU A 10 -12.94 5.31 -6.99
C LEU A 10 -12.46 3.91 -7.40
N ILE A 11 -13.39 3.10 -7.88
CA ILE A 11 -13.21 1.70 -8.25
C ILE A 11 -13.18 1.57 -9.78
N ASP A 12 -12.15 0.87 -10.28
CA ASP A 12 -12.00 0.55 -11.70
C ASP A 12 -13.17 -0.31 -12.20
N GLU A 13 -13.65 -0.04 -13.42
CA GLU A 13 -14.83 -0.66 -14.05
C GLU A 13 -16.18 -0.40 -13.35
N LEU A 14 -16.20 0.37 -12.26
CA LEU A 14 -17.43 0.82 -11.58
C LEU A 14 -17.61 2.34 -11.72
N ASP A 15 -16.62 3.10 -11.28
CA ASP A 15 -16.66 4.57 -11.24
C ASP A 15 -15.92 5.20 -12.43
N TYR A 16 -14.92 4.51 -12.98
CA TYR A 16 -14.16 4.93 -14.16
C TYR A 16 -13.72 3.73 -15.00
N VAL A 17 -13.32 4.01 -16.24
CA VAL A 17 -12.70 3.05 -17.15
C VAL A 17 -11.36 3.61 -17.63
N LEU A 18 -10.35 2.75 -17.73
CA LEU A 18 -9.04 3.10 -18.24
C LEU A 18 -9.01 2.90 -19.77
N VAL A 19 -8.55 3.93 -20.48
CA VAL A 19 -8.39 3.87 -21.94
C VAL A 19 -6.96 4.24 -22.36
N PRO A 20 -6.38 3.58 -23.37
CA PRO A 20 -5.12 4.00 -23.96
C PRO A 20 -5.20 5.41 -24.55
N THR A 21 -4.05 6.08 -24.66
CA THR A 21 -3.95 7.44 -25.23
C THR A 21 -4.63 7.58 -26.60
N GLU A 22 -4.51 6.56 -27.46
CA GLU A 22 -5.14 6.58 -28.78
C GLU A 22 -6.68 6.60 -28.70
N ALA A 23 -7.26 5.80 -27.82
CA ALA A 23 -8.70 5.76 -27.62
C ALA A 23 -9.21 7.05 -26.96
N TRP A 24 -8.48 7.56 -25.96
CA TRP A 24 -8.78 8.86 -25.34
C TRP A 24 -8.81 10.00 -26.37
N ASN A 25 -7.79 10.08 -27.23
CA ASN A 25 -7.71 11.12 -28.26
C ASN A 25 -8.87 11.05 -29.25
N LYS A 26 -9.33 9.84 -29.62
CA LYS A 26 -10.51 9.68 -30.48
C LYS A 26 -11.78 10.18 -29.80
N LEU A 27 -12.00 9.80 -28.53
CA LEU A 27 -13.15 10.26 -27.75
C LEU A 27 -13.16 11.78 -27.61
N LEU A 28 -12.01 12.38 -27.29
CA LEU A 28 -11.87 13.83 -27.18
C LEU A 28 -12.18 14.55 -28.50
N ASN A 29 -11.71 14.01 -29.63
CA ASN A 29 -11.99 14.59 -30.95
C ASN A 29 -13.46 14.44 -31.38
N TRP A 30 -14.12 13.35 -31.00
CA TRP A 30 -15.52 13.09 -31.39
C TRP A 30 -16.53 13.85 -30.54
N TYR A 31 -16.27 14.00 -29.25
CA TYR A 31 -17.26 14.50 -28.28
C TYR A 31 -16.82 15.78 -27.55
N GLY A 32 -15.55 16.17 -27.64
CA GLY A 32 -14.98 17.26 -26.86
C GLY A 32 -14.83 16.92 -25.38
N CYS A 33 -14.60 17.93 -24.56
CA CYS A 33 -14.62 17.85 -23.09
C CYS A 33 -15.34 19.07 -22.53
N VAL A 34 -15.76 18.99 -21.26
CA VAL A 34 -16.37 20.14 -20.58
C VAL A 34 -15.33 21.25 -20.44
N GLU A 35 -15.73 22.49 -20.73
CA GLU A 35 -14.83 23.64 -20.72
C GLU A 35 -14.11 23.77 -19.37
N GLY A 36 -12.78 23.91 -19.43
CA GLY A 36 -11.91 24.02 -18.26
C GLY A 36 -11.51 22.70 -17.60
N GLN A 37 -12.07 21.55 -17.98
CA GLN A 37 -11.64 20.24 -17.45
C GLN A 37 -10.33 19.78 -18.09
N GLN A 38 -9.43 19.24 -17.27
CA GLN A 38 -8.17 18.65 -17.72
C GLN A 38 -8.25 17.12 -17.81
N PRO A 39 -7.56 16.47 -18.77
CA PRO A 39 -7.47 15.02 -18.83
C PRO A 39 -6.86 14.42 -17.56
N ILE A 40 -7.46 13.33 -17.05
CA ILE A 40 -6.99 12.61 -15.87
C ILE A 40 -5.99 11.53 -16.32
N VAL A 41 -4.76 11.95 -16.63
CA VAL A 41 -3.70 11.05 -17.11
C VAL A 41 -3.04 10.33 -15.92
N ARG A 42 -2.77 9.04 -16.10
CA ARG A 42 -2.05 8.19 -15.12
C ARG A 42 -1.00 7.34 -15.81
N LYS A 43 -0.01 6.88 -15.04
CA LYS A 43 1.10 6.06 -15.53
C LYS A 43 0.88 4.60 -15.19
N VAL A 44 1.40 3.73 -16.04
CA VAL A 44 1.51 2.30 -15.75
C VAL A 44 2.77 2.08 -14.91
N VAL A 45 2.66 1.31 -13.84
CA VAL A 45 3.76 0.88 -12.99
C VAL A 45 3.72 -0.64 -12.82
N GLU A 46 4.87 -1.23 -12.52
CA GLU A 46 4.92 -2.65 -12.15
C GLU A 46 4.41 -2.84 -10.72
N HIS A 47 3.53 -3.82 -10.54
CA HIS A 47 2.88 -4.11 -9.27
C HIS A 47 2.94 -5.60 -8.93
N GLY A 48 3.14 -5.93 -7.66
CA GLY A 48 3.28 -7.31 -7.16
C GLY A 48 4.63 -7.59 -6.48
N LEU A 49 4.61 -8.37 -5.39
CA LEU A 49 5.82 -8.71 -4.63
C LEU A 49 6.60 -9.88 -5.23
N PHE A 50 5.90 -10.82 -5.89
CA PHE A 50 6.51 -12.03 -6.47
C PHE A 50 6.39 -12.03 -7.99
N VAL A 51 5.15 -11.99 -8.49
CA VAL A 51 4.86 -11.86 -9.92
C VAL A 51 4.52 -10.40 -10.19
N LYS A 52 5.27 -9.76 -11.10
CA LYS A 52 5.07 -8.37 -11.48
C LYS A 52 4.01 -8.29 -12.58
N HIS A 53 3.02 -7.42 -12.40
CA HIS A 53 1.98 -7.08 -13.36
C HIS A 53 2.01 -5.59 -13.64
N CYS A 54 1.82 -5.19 -14.89
CA CYS A 54 1.63 -3.79 -15.23
C CYS A 54 0.23 -3.33 -14.80
N LYS A 55 0.15 -2.30 -13.96
CA LYS A 55 -1.11 -1.70 -13.51
C LYS A 55 -1.04 -0.18 -13.61
N VAL A 56 -2.13 0.46 -14.00
CA VAL A 56 -2.22 1.92 -13.94
C VAL A 56 -2.28 2.36 -12.49
N GLU A 57 -1.33 3.19 -12.07
CA GLU A 57 -1.29 3.78 -10.74
C GLU A 57 -2.20 5.02 -10.71
N VAL A 58 -3.44 4.82 -10.26
CA VAL A 58 -4.45 5.90 -10.19
C VAL A 58 -4.23 6.78 -8.96
N TYR A 59 -3.83 6.19 -7.84
CA TYR A 59 -3.50 6.87 -6.60
C TYR A 59 -2.05 6.58 -6.22
N LEU A 60 -1.31 7.65 -5.92
CA LEU A 60 0.01 7.56 -5.31
C LEU A 60 -0.12 7.14 -3.84
N LEU A 61 0.93 6.51 -3.32
CA LEU A 61 1.01 6.15 -1.91
C LEU A 61 1.28 7.40 -1.07
N GLU A 62 0.38 7.73 -0.16
CA GLU A 62 0.65 8.77 0.84
C GLU A 62 1.53 8.20 1.95
N LEU A 63 2.65 8.86 2.24
CA LEU A 63 3.52 8.59 3.37
C LEU A 63 3.61 9.82 4.27
N LYS A 64 3.71 9.58 5.57
CA LYS A 64 3.87 10.60 6.61
C LYS A 64 5.34 10.68 6.99
N LEU A 65 5.96 11.82 6.73
CA LEU A 65 7.39 12.03 6.89
C LEU A 65 7.64 12.93 8.09
N CYS A 66 8.59 12.57 8.96
CA CYS A 66 9.07 13.46 10.02
C CYS A 66 10.57 13.29 10.28
N GLU A 67 11.14 14.27 10.97
CA GLU A 67 12.52 14.23 11.46
C GLU A 67 12.57 13.62 12.87
N ASN A 68 13.63 12.90 13.20
CA ASN A 68 13.79 12.29 14.53
C ASN A 68 13.86 13.32 15.68
N SER A 69 14.36 14.53 15.41
CA SER A 69 14.46 15.62 16.40
C SER A 69 13.11 16.25 16.74
N ASP A 70 12.18 16.26 15.78
CA ASP A 70 10.81 16.77 15.94
C ASP A 70 9.79 15.78 15.35
N PRO A 71 9.38 14.77 16.14
CA PRO A 71 8.40 13.78 15.70
C PRO A 71 6.97 14.33 15.60
N THR A 72 6.74 15.59 16.01
CA THR A 72 5.42 16.23 15.95
C THR A 72 5.18 16.94 14.61
N ASN A 73 6.26 17.38 13.96
CA ASN A 73 6.22 17.96 12.62
C ASN A 73 6.14 16.86 11.55
N VAL A 74 4.91 16.38 11.30
CA VAL A 74 4.63 15.32 10.31
C VAL A 74 4.09 15.94 9.02
N LEU A 75 4.74 15.63 7.91
CA LEU A 75 4.38 16.09 6.56
C LEU A 75 3.85 14.93 5.72
N SER A 76 2.69 15.09 5.10
CA SER A 76 2.15 14.12 4.13
C SER A 76 2.76 14.35 2.75
N CYS A 77 3.27 13.29 2.13
CA CYS A 77 3.85 13.30 0.78
C CYS A 77 3.36 12.10 -0.02
N HIS A 78 3.34 12.23 -1.34
CA HIS A 78 2.83 11.21 -2.25
C HIS A 78 3.96 10.64 -3.09
N PHE A 79 4.10 9.32 -3.10
CA PHE A 79 5.14 8.59 -3.84
C PHE A 79 4.51 7.51 -4.72
N SER A 80 5.14 7.24 -5.86
CA SER A 80 4.81 6.06 -6.66
C SER A 80 5.26 4.80 -5.94
N LYS A 81 4.54 3.70 -6.15
CA LYS A 81 4.99 2.36 -5.72
C LYS A 81 6.34 1.96 -6.33
N ALA A 82 6.68 2.54 -7.48
CA ALA A 82 7.94 2.32 -8.19
C ALA A 82 9.07 3.27 -7.75
N ASP A 83 8.78 4.29 -6.94
CA ASP A 83 9.83 5.17 -6.41
C ASP A 83 10.72 4.39 -5.45
N THR A 84 12.00 4.72 -5.42
CA THR A 84 12.98 4.07 -4.53
C THR A 84 13.00 4.70 -3.15
N ILE A 85 13.47 3.95 -2.16
CA ILE A 85 13.72 4.49 -0.81
C ILE A 85 14.71 5.67 -0.86
N ALA A 86 15.71 5.65 -1.75
CA ALA A 86 16.59 6.79 -2.00
C ALA A 86 15.83 8.06 -2.43
N THR A 87 14.75 7.90 -3.21
CA THR A 87 13.90 9.02 -3.65
C THR A 87 13.17 9.64 -2.47
N ILE A 88 12.65 8.81 -1.56
CA ILE A 88 12.01 9.26 -0.33
C ILE A 88 13.03 9.98 0.57
N GLU A 89 14.20 9.40 0.79
CA GLU A 89 15.26 10.01 1.60
C GLU A 89 15.65 11.39 1.04
N LYS A 90 15.82 11.49 -0.28
CA LYS A 90 16.13 12.75 -0.95
C LYS A 90 15.05 13.80 -0.74
N GLU A 91 13.77 13.42 -0.83
CA GLU A 91 12.67 14.37 -0.57
C GLU A 91 12.61 14.76 0.91
N MET A 92 12.81 13.82 1.84
CA MET A 92 12.90 14.13 3.27
C MET A 92 14.06 15.10 3.58
N ARG A 93 15.24 14.88 2.99
CA ARG A 93 16.38 15.80 3.14
C ARG A 93 16.02 17.21 2.69
N LYS A 94 15.30 17.34 1.57
CA LYS A 94 14.81 18.63 1.06
C LYS A 94 13.77 19.25 2.01
N LEU A 95 12.80 18.48 2.49
CA LEU A 95 11.74 18.97 3.38
C LEU A 95 12.26 19.44 4.74
N PHE A 96 13.23 18.72 5.30
CA PHE A 96 13.82 19.00 6.61
C PHE A 96 15.15 19.74 6.55
N ASN A 97 15.55 20.23 5.36
CA ASN A 97 16.79 20.98 5.13
C ASN A 97 18.06 20.27 5.63
N ILE A 98 18.14 18.95 5.42
CA ILE A 98 19.29 18.14 5.82
C ILE A 98 20.36 18.21 4.71
N PRO A 99 21.61 18.64 5.01
CA PRO A 99 22.67 18.73 4.02
C PRO A 99 23.02 17.38 3.36
N ALA A 100 23.49 17.40 2.11
CA ALA A 100 23.74 16.18 1.33
C ALA A 100 24.92 15.36 1.87
N GLU A 101 25.90 16.03 2.47
CA GLU A 101 27.07 15.45 3.12
C GLU A 101 26.77 14.82 4.49
N ARG A 102 25.63 15.17 5.10
CA ARG A 102 25.24 14.64 6.41
C ARG A 102 24.70 13.23 6.25
N GLU A 103 25.28 12.28 6.97
CA GLU A 103 24.75 10.91 6.99
C GLU A 103 23.35 10.89 7.61
N THR A 104 22.48 10.03 7.07
CA THR A 104 21.13 9.82 7.61
C THR A 104 20.79 8.35 7.66
N ARG A 105 19.91 8.00 8.59
CA ARG A 105 19.22 6.72 8.60
C ARG A 105 17.74 6.95 8.41
N LEU A 106 17.11 6.11 7.61
CA LEU A 106 15.68 6.14 7.40
C LEU A 106 15.03 5.00 8.18
N TRP A 107 13.98 5.33 8.93
CA TRP A 107 13.28 4.39 9.79
C TRP A 107 11.81 4.33 9.42
N ASN A 108 11.32 3.11 9.26
CA ASN A 108 9.91 2.79 9.23
C ASN A 108 9.39 2.65 10.69
N LYS A 109 8.43 3.49 11.08
CA LYS A 109 7.81 3.44 12.41
C LYS A 109 6.48 2.68 12.35
N TYR A 110 6.43 1.55 13.06
CA TYR A 110 5.21 0.78 13.25
C TYR A 110 4.38 1.30 14.44
N MET A 111 3.10 0.92 14.49
CA MET A 111 2.15 1.30 15.56
C MET A 111 2.61 0.91 16.99
N SER A 112 3.51 -0.08 17.12
CA SER A 112 3.96 -0.64 18.40
C SER A 112 5.25 -0.01 18.96
N ASN A 113 5.64 1.19 18.51
CA ASN A 113 6.93 1.85 18.82
C ASN A 113 8.16 1.04 18.37
N THR A 114 8.00 0.03 17.52
CA THR A 114 9.10 -0.63 16.85
C THR A 114 9.52 0.16 15.61
N TYR A 115 10.82 0.17 15.36
CA TYR A 115 11.42 0.85 14.22
C TYR A 115 12.20 -0.18 13.40
N GLU A 116 11.94 -0.21 12.10
CA GLU A 116 12.73 -1.00 11.15
C GLU A 116 13.53 -0.04 10.28
N GLN A 117 14.84 -0.30 10.15
CA GLN A 117 15.69 0.53 9.32
C GLN A 117 15.50 0.19 7.84
N LEU A 118 15.21 1.19 7.02
CA LEU A 118 15.16 1.08 5.56
C LEU A 118 16.57 1.28 5.00
N SER A 119 17.42 0.24 5.09
CA SER A 119 18.84 0.31 4.69
C SER A 119 19.08 0.07 3.21
N LYS A 120 18.17 -0.63 2.51
CA LYS A 120 18.24 -0.91 1.08
C LYS A 120 17.61 0.24 0.30
N LEU A 121 18.41 1.27 -0.01
CA LEU A 121 17.94 2.50 -0.66
C LEU A 121 17.49 2.28 -2.12
N ASP A 122 17.93 1.19 -2.74
CA ASP A 122 17.58 0.72 -4.08
C ASP A 122 16.21 0.03 -4.15
N ASN A 123 15.69 -0.47 -3.03
CA ASN A 123 14.35 -1.03 -2.99
C ASN A 123 13.30 0.02 -3.38
N THR A 124 12.26 -0.42 -4.08
CA THR A 124 11.09 0.43 -4.32
C THR A 124 10.23 0.55 -3.05
N VAL A 125 9.36 1.55 -3.01
CA VAL A 125 8.29 1.72 -2.00
C VAL A 125 7.53 0.41 -1.81
N GLN A 126 7.23 -0.29 -2.92
CA GLN A 126 6.53 -1.55 -2.88
C GLN A 126 7.39 -2.70 -2.35
N ASP A 127 8.66 -2.81 -2.76
CA ASP A 127 9.55 -3.88 -2.29
C ASP A 127 9.90 -3.72 -0.80
N ALA A 128 9.86 -2.49 -0.29
CA ALA A 128 9.97 -2.18 1.14
C ALA A 128 8.67 -2.42 1.93
N GLY A 129 7.57 -2.82 1.28
CA GLY A 129 6.31 -3.14 1.94
C GLY A 129 5.61 -1.95 2.60
N LEU A 130 5.86 -0.73 2.12
CA LEU A 130 5.23 0.47 2.68
C LEU A 130 3.76 0.56 2.28
N TYR A 131 2.89 0.99 3.21
CA TYR A 131 1.46 1.14 3.01
C TYR A 131 0.95 2.57 3.23
N GLN A 132 -0.30 2.81 2.83
CA GLN A 132 -0.93 4.13 2.86
C GLN A 132 -0.93 4.72 4.29
N GLY A 133 -0.45 5.95 4.42
CA GLY A 133 -0.44 6.71 5.67
C GLY A 133 0.63 6.30 6.67
N GLN A 134 1.57 5.44 6.26
CA GLN A 134 2.66 4.96 7.12
C GLN A 134 3.65 6.07 7.45
N VAL A 135 4.24 6.00 8.66
CA VAL A 135 5.16 7.03 9.17
C VAL A 135 6.61 6.63 8.94
N LEU A 136 7.35 7.48 8.25
CA LEU A 136 8.79 7.37 8.07
C LEU A 136 9.51 8.49 8.81
N VAL A 137 10.60 8.12 9.48
CA VAL A 137 11.43 9.02 10.29
C VAL A 137 12.83 9.07 9.71
N ILE A 138 13.31 10.26 9.36
CA ILE A 138 14.71 10.48 9.00
C ILE A 138 15.49 10.88 10.24
N GLU A 139 16.60 10.18 10.49
CA GLU A 139 17.52 10.45 11.59
C GLU A 139 18.84 10.96 10.99
N PRO A 140 19.14 12.27 11.08
CA PRO A 140 20.45 12.79 10.74
C PRO A 140 21.48 12.42 11.82
N GLN A 141 22.70 12.09 11.41
CA GLN A 141 23.82 11.90 12.33
C GLN A 141 24.14 13.20 13.07
N ASN A 142 24.56 13.14 14.33
CA ASN A 142 24.99 14.33 15.08
C ASN A 142 26.33 14.87 14.55
N GLU A 143 26.64 16.13 14.88
CA GLU A 143 27.91 16.77 14.49
C GLU A 143 29.16 16.09 15.09
N ASP A 144 29.00 15.44 16.24
CA ASP A 144 30.05 14.67 16.92
C ASP A 144 30.21 13.25 16.35
N GLY A 145 29.47 12.90 15.29
CA GLY A 145 29.46 11.58 14.65
C GLY A 145 28.61 10.52 15.36
N THR A 146 27.99 10.85 16.51
CA THR A 146 27.09 9.93 17.22
C THR A 146 25.71 9.88 16.56
N TRP A 147 24.94 8.84 16.88
CA TRP A 147 23.55 8.71 16.43
C TRP A 147 22.58 9.03 17.57
N PRO A 148 21.56 9.89 17.35
CA PRO A 148 20.56 10.26 18.38
C PRO A 148 19.95 9.06 19.12
N ARG A 149 19.70 7.95 18.43
CA ARG A 149 19.10 6.74 19.04
C ARG A 149 20.09 5.86 19.80
N GLN A 150 21.40 6.05 19.65
CA GLN A 150 22.42 5.26 20.38
C GLN A 150 22.66 5.76 21.81
N THR A 151 22.48 7.05 22.09
CA THR A 151 22.75 7.65 23.41
C THR A 151 21.74 7.29 24.49
N LEU A 152 20.56 6.75 24.13
CA LEU A 152 19.58 6.24 25.10
C LEU A 152 19.91 4.85 25.68
N GLN A 153 20.96 4.18 25.18
CA GLN A 153 21.32 2.80 25.57
C GLN A 153 22.26 2.69 26.79
N SER A 154 22.35 3.71 27.65
CA SER A 154 23.21 3.67 28.85
C SER A 154 22.61 2.89 30.05
N LYS A 155 21.92 1.77 29.78
CA LYS A 155 21.63 0.72 30.78
C LYS A 155 22.39 -0.53 30.34
N GLY A 156 23.12 -1.15 31.27
CA GLY A 156 24.22 -2.08 31.02
C GLY A 156 23.96 -3.12 29.91
N PRO A 157 24.98 -3.48 29.08
CA PRO A 157 24.80 -4.29 27.88
C PRO A 157 24.15 -5.66 28.09
N GLN A 158 24.20 -6.22 29.31
CA GLN A 158 23.95 -7.63 29.56
C GLN A 158 22.52 -7.95 30.03
N GLU A 159 21.76 -6.96 30.52
CA GLU A 159 20.34 -7.15 30.90
C GLU A 159 19.38 -6.69 29.79
N MET A 160 19.79 -5.69 28.99
CA MET A 160 18.98 -5.12 27.92
C MET A 160 18.93 -6.02 26.67
N LEU A 161 20.04 -6.67 26.32
CA LEU A 161 20.10 -7.64 25.21
C LEU A 161 19.15 -8.83 25.44
N THR A 162 19.05 -9.30 26.68
CA THR A 162 18.19 -10.42 27.06
C THR A 162 16.71 -10.02 27.02
N GLN A 163 16.35 -8.81 27.48
CA GLN A 163 14.98 -8.31 27.40
C GLN A 163 14.56 -7.96 25.96
N GLN A 164 15.45 -7.38 25.15
CA GLN A 164 15.17 -7.12 23.72
C GLN A 164 15.07 -8.41 22.92
N ALA A 165 15.95 -9.40 23.15
CA ALA A 165 15.86 -10.69 22.48
C ALA A 165 14.56 -11.43 22.85
N VAL A 166 14.15 -11.42 24.11
CA VAL A 166 12.88 -12.00 24.56
C VAL A 166 11.68 -11.24 23.99
N ALA A 167 11.75 -9.91 23.91
CA ALA A 167 10.69 -9.10 23.31
C ALA A 167 10.56 -9.32 21.79
N LEU A 168 11.68 -9.40 21.06
CA LEU A 168 11.69 -9.77 19.65
C LEU A 168 11.14 -11.18 19.46
N GLN A 169 11.62 -12.16 20.22
CA GLN A 169 11.15 -13.54 20.11
C GLN A 169 9.65 -13.66 20.43
N ASN A 170 9.15 -12.90 21.41
CA ASN A 170 7.72 -12.82 21.70
C ASN A 170 6.92 -12.12 20.58
N TYR A 171 7.50 -11.13 19.91
CA TYR A 171 6.89 -10.46 18.77
C TYR A 171 6.85 -11.37 17.55
N ASP A 172 7.96 -12.05 17.24
CA ASP A 172 8.06 -13.04 16.17
C ASP A 172 7.07 -14.17 16.40
N ASN A 173 6.97 -14.69 17.63
CA ASN A 173 5.96 -15.71 17.98
C ASN A 173 4.52 -15.19 17.81
N LYS A 174 4.25 -13.92 18.14
CA LYS A 174 2.93 -13.31 17.89
C LYS A 174 2.64 -13.11 16.41
N LEU A 175 3.66 -12.74 15.63
CA LEU A 175 3.56 -12.55 14.19
C LEU A 175 3.31 -13.88 13.49
N VAL A 176 4.07 -14.92 13.84
CA VAL A 176 3.86 -16.29 13.35
C VAL A 176 2.45 -16.77 13.65
N ARG A 177 1.97 -16.58 14.89
CA ARG A 177 0.59 -16.93 15.24
C ARG A 177 -0.45 -16.14 14.46
N CYS A 178 -0.22 -14.85 14.21
CA CYS A 178 -1.12 -14.03 13.41
C CYS A 178 -1.13 -14.47 11.94
N ILE A 179 0.02 -14.87 11.38
CA ILE A 179 0.13 -15.43 10.04
C ILE A 179 -0.62 -16.78 9.96
N GLU A 180 -0.46 -17.66 10.94
CA GLU A 180 -1.21 -18.92 11.03
C GLU A 180 -2.73 -18.68 11.08
N GLU A 181 -3.18 -17.73 11.92
CA GLU A 181 -4.60 -17.34 12.01
C GLU A 181 -5.14 -16.76 10.70
N LEU A 182 -4.33 -15.97 9.98
CA LEU A 182 -4.70 -15.41 8.68
C LEU A 182 -4.75 -16.47 7.58
N CYS A 183 -3.80 -17.41 7.55
CA CYS A 183 -3.80 -18.54 6.63
C CYS A 183 -5.03 -19.43 6.85
N GLN A 184 -5.37 -19.72 8.11
CA GLN A 184 -6.56 -20.50 8.43
C GLN A 184 -7.85 -19.79 7.98
N LYS A 185 -7.97 -18.48 8.21
CA LYS A 185 -9.10 -17.69 7.72
C LYS A 185 -9.18 -17.65 6.19
N GLN A 186 -8.03 -17.60 5.52
CA GLN A 186 -7.97 -17.65 4.07
C GLN A 186 -8.51 -18.98 3.54
N GLU A 187 -8.10 -20.11 4.14
CA GLU A 187 -8.61 -21.44 3.79
C GLU A 187 -10.12 -21.56 4.02
N GLU A 188 -10.63 -21.05 5.14
CA GLU A 188 -12.07 -21.01 5.44
C GLU A 188 -12.85 -20.18 4.41
N LEU A 189 -12.35 -18.99 4.06
CA LEU A 189 -12.95 -18.13 3.03
C LEU A 189 -12.96 -18.79 1.66
N CYS A 190 -11.85 -19.41 1.25
CA CYS A 190 -11.78 -20.16 -0.01
C CYS A 190 -12.80 -21.31 -0.04
N TRP A 191 -12.97 -22.02 1.07
CA TRP A 191 -13.96 -23.09 1.18
C TRP A 191 -15.40 -22.54 1.08
N GLN A 192 -15.70 -21.41 1.71
CA GLN A 192 -17.00 -20.75 1.63
C GLN A 192 -17.33 -20.30 0.20
N ILE A 193 -16.38 -19.67 -0.49
CA ILE A 193 -16.54 -19.27 -1.89
C ILE A 193 -16.85 -20.48 -2.76
N GLN A 194 -16.14 -21.58 -2.57
CA GLN A 194 -16.35 -22.79 -3.37
C GLN A 194 -17.72 -23.45 -3.12
N GLN A 195 -18.23 -23.40 -1.88
CA GLN A 195 -19.58 -23.85 -1.56
C GLN A 195 -20.66 -22.95 -2.19
N GLU A 196 -20.46 -21.63 -2.20
CA GLU A 196 -21.37 -20.70 -2.88
C GLU A 196 -21.37 -20.91 -4.40
N ASP A 197 -20.20 -21.10 -5.02
CA ASP A 197 -20.07 -21.39 -6.44
C ASP A 197 -20.74 -22.73 -6.82
N GLU A 198 -20.53 -23.79 -6.03
CA GLU A 198 -21.20 -25.08 -6.25
C GLU A 198 -22.72 -24.97 -6.07
N LYS A 199 -23.18 -24.23 -5.06
CA LYS A 199 -24.61 -23.95 -4.85
C LYS A 199 -25.21 -23.20 -6.04
N GLN A 200 -24.51 -22.18 -6.54
CA GLN A 200 -24.93 -21.42 -7.71
C GLN A 200 -24.96 -22.30 -8.96
N ARG A 201 -23.97 -23.19 -9.15
CA ARG A 201 -23.95 -24.15 -10.25
C ARG A 201 -25.13 -25.11 -10.18
N LEU A 202 -25.41 -25.69 -9.01
CA LEU A 202 -26.54 -26.59 -8.81
C LEU A 202 -27.89 -25.87 -8.99
N GLN A 203 -28.00 -24.61 -8.57
CA GLN A 203 -29.18 -23.78 -8.84
C GLN A 203 -29.37 -23.53 -10.33
N ASN A 204 -28.29 -23.22 -11.06
CA ASN A 204 -28.33 -23.02 -12.51
C ASN A 204 -28.69 -24.32 -13.26
N GLU A 205 -28.14 -25.46 -12.84
CA GLU A 205 -28.48 -26.78 -13.38
C GLU A 205 -29.94 -27.14 -13.09
N ALA A 206 -30.40 -26.94 -11.84
CA ALA A 206 -31.80 -27.15 -11.47
C ALA A 206 -32.74 -26.23 -12.25
N TRP A 207 -32.34 -24.98 -12.49
CA TRP A 207 -33.09 -24.03 -13.32
C TRP A 207 -33.14 -24.47 -14.79
N LEU A 208 -32.02 -24.91 -15.36
CA LEU A 208 -31.97 -25.44 -16.73
C LEU A 208 -32.83 -26.71 -16.87
N ILE A 209 -32.74 -27.64 -15.92
CA ILE A 209 -33.57 -28.84 -15.86
C ILE A 209 -35.05 -28.44 -15.78
N PHE A 210 -35.41 -27.50 -14.90
CA PHE A 210 -36.76 -26.97 -14.80
C PHE A 210 -37.24 -26.38 -16.13
N CYS A 211 -36.44 -25.54 -16.80
CA CYS A 211 -36.77 -25.00 -18.13
C CYS A 211 -36.97 -26.07 -19.21
N ILE A 212 -36.21 -27.17 -19.17
CA ILE A 212 -36.34 -28.29 -20.11
C ILE A 212 -37.64 -29.07 -19.87
N PHE A 213 -38.02 -29.29 -18.61
CA PHE A 213 -39.24 -30.02 -18.25
C PHE A 213 -40.51 -29.15 -18.28
N SER A 214 -40.39 -27.82 -18.15
CA SER A 214 -41.49 -26.85 -18.27
C SER A 214 -41.82 -26.50 -19.73
N ARG A 215 -41.76 -27.48 -20.64
CA ARG A 215 -42.15 -27.34 -22.06
C ARG A 215 -43.63 -27.01 -22.30
N ASP A 216 -44.39 -26.68 -21.25
CA ASP A 216 -45.67 -25.99 -21.28
C ASP A 216 -45.51 -24.66 -20.53
N GLY A 217 -45.23 -23.59 -21.28
CA GLY A 217 -44.74 -22.31 -20.77
C GLY A 217 -45.69 -21.54 -19.86
N VAL A 218 -45.54 -21.70 -18.55
CA VAL A 218 -46.00 -20.73 -17.54
C VAL A 218 -44.94 -20.61 -16.43
N PRO A 219 -44.34 -19.43 -16.20
CA PRO A 219 -43.39 -19.24 -15.10
C PRO A 219 -44.14 -19.08 -13.76
N PRO A 220 -43.70 -19.71 -12.66
CA PRO A 220 -44.26 -19.41 -11.35
C PRO A 220 -43.68 -18.09 -10.83
N CYS A 221 -44.59 -17.21 -10.39
CA CYS A 221 -44.26 -16.13 -9.47
C CYS A 221 -43.77 -16.71 -8.13
N TRP A 222 -42.96 -15.89 -7.45
CA TRP A 222 -42.37 -15.99 -6.10
C TRP A 222 -40.87 -16.30 -6.09
#